data_AF-A0AAD4M9N1-F1
#
_entry.id   AF-A0AAD4M9N1-F1
#
_cell.length_a   1.000
_cell.length_b   1.000
_cell.length_c   1.000
_cell.angle_alpha   90.00
_cell.angle_beta   90.00
_cell.angle_gamma   90.00
#
_symmetry.space_group_name_H-M   'P 1'
#
loop_
_entity.id
_entity.type
_entity.pdbx_description
1 polymer ?
#
loop_
_entity_poly.entity_id
_entity_poly.type
_entity_poly.pdbx_seq_one_letter_code
_entity_poly.pdbx_strand_id
1 'polypeptide(L)'
;MESAEPVRLARYVEQAHLRMPVFFVQSDGMVGLPLSRAVIGDTASLRHADKAAPLGGGHSTQIRIAWPGYDSWERQIQIRDQTRSRNEITLERFAKLVAGVVDRFLSHSTTAITRNPSWRVGPGGIMRNNVVVVGTVQVSAGGWMPILQITGFNSNLNVTPTHFYAA
;
A
#
# COMPACT_ATOMS: atom_id res chain seq x y z
N MET A 1 -26.02 29.56 -6.49
CA MET A 1 -25.48 28.43 -5.69
C MET A 1 -24.28 27.92 -6.45
N GLU A 2 -23.14 28.56 -6.21
CA GLU A 2 -21.92 28.45 -7.01
C GLU A 2 -21.18 27.15 -6.67
N SER A 3 -20.91 26.34 -7.69
CA SER A 3 -20.34 25.01 -7.55
C SER A 3 -18.94 25.08 -6.94
N ALA A 4 -18.78 24.56 -5.72
CA ALA A 4 -17.53 24.51 -4.95
C ALA A 4 -16.55 23.40 -5.40
N GLU A 5 -16.86 22.69 -6.48
CA GLU A 5 -16.12 21.53 -6.99
C GLU A 5 -14.77 21.88 -7.70
N PRO A 6 -14.67 22.89 -8.59
CA PRO A 6 -13.45 23.11 -9.37
C PRO A 6 -12.28 23.67 -8.53
N VAL A 7 -12.56 24.46 -7.49
CA VAL A 7 -11.53 25.04 -6.60
C VAL A 7 -10.86 23.97 -5.73
N ARG A 8 -11.58 22.89 -5.40
CA ARG A 8 -11.04 21.80 -4.58
C ARG A 8 -10.07 20.91 -5.36
N LEU A 9 -10.33 20.62 -6.63
CA LEU A 9 -9.45 19.79 -7.45
C LEU A 9 -8.09 20.45 -7.72
N ALA A 10 -8.08 21.75 -8.02
CA ALA A 10 -6.84 22.50 -8.27
C ALA A 10 -5.88 22.48 -7.07
N ARG A 11 -6.36 22.64 -5.83
CA ARG A 11 -5.49 22.63 -4.63
C ARG A 11 -4.78 21.29 -4.38
N TYR A 12 -5.39 20.17 -4.80
CA TYR A 12 -4.82 18.84 -4.56
C TYR A 12 -3.76 18.45 -5.59
N VAL A 13 -3.75 19.10 -6.76
CA VAL A 13 -2.88 18.77 -7.89
C VAL A 13 -1.80 19.84 -8.11
N GLU A 14 -2.13 21.13 -7.97
CA GLU A 14 -1.20 22.24 -8.31
C GLU A 14 -0.27 22.67 -7.16
N GLN A 15 -0.58 22.33 -5.90
CA GLN A 15 0.23 22.70 -4.73
C GLN A 15 0.83 21.48 -3.98
N ALA A 16 0.54 20.26 -4.43
CA ALA A 16 1.02 19.07 -3.77
C ALA A 16 2.48 18.77 -4.15
N HIS A 17 3.40 19.12 -3.25
CA HIS A 17 4.77 18.62 -3.31
C HIS A 17 4.74 17.13 -2.92
N LEU A 18 4.64 16.26 -3.90
CA LEU A 18 4.65 14.81 -3.67
C LEU A 18 6.00 14.40 -3.06
N ARG A 19 5.91 13.53 -2.06
CA ARG A 19 7.06 12.95 -1.38
C ARG A 19 7.61 11.77 -2.17
N MET A 20 8.90 11.52 -1.95
CA MET A 20 9.57 10.34 -2.49
C MET A 20 8.87 9.06 -2.02
N PRO A 21 8.85 8.01 -2.86
CA PRO A 21 8.38 6.70 -2.45
C PRO A 21 9.09 6.22 -1.18
N VAL A 22 8.34 5.52 -0.33
CA VAL A 22 8.86 4.88 0.87
C VAL A 22 9.03 3.40 0.57
N PHE A 23 10.26 2.94 0.37
CA PHE A 23 10.57 1.53 0.15
C PHE A 23 10.82 0.80 1.46
N PHE A 24 10.31 -0.43 1.57
CA PHE A 24 10.52 -1.28 2.73
C PHE A 24 11.74 -2.16 2.49
N VAL A 25 12.94 -1.64 2.80
CA VAL A 25 14.20 -2.34 2.55
C VAL A 25 14.58 -3.20 3.76
N GLN A 26 14.84 -4.47 3.53
CA GLN A 26 15.28 -5.42 4.56
C GLN A 26 16.79 -5.33 4.82
N SER A 27 17.26 -5.84 5.96
CA SER A 27 18.63 -5.75 6.45
C SER A 27 19.64 -6.40 5.52
N ASP A 28 19.23 -7.42 4.77
CA ASP A 28 20.00 -8.08 3.70
C ASP A 28 20.04 -7.30 2.38
N GLY A 29 19.26 -6.22 2.24
CA GLY A 29 19.18 -5.38 1.05
C GLY A 29 18.02 -5.72 0.12
N MET A 30 17.25 -6.78 0.42
CA MET A 30 16.05 -7.12 -0.33
C MET A 30 14.99 -6.03 -0.15
N VAL A 31 14.26 -5.71 -1.23
CA VAL A 31 13.19 -4.71 -1.18
C VAL A 31 11.84 -5.41 -1.07
N GLY A 32 11.04 -4.95 -0.10
CA GLY A 32 9.70 -5.40 0.17
C GLY A 32 9.60 -6.42 1.30
N LEU A 33 8.38 -6.56 1.81
CA LEU A 33 8.02 -7.49 2.87
C LEU A 33 6.91 -8.42 2.38
N PRO A 34 7.05 -9.76 2.51
CA PRO A 34 5.94 -10.68 2.24
C PRO A 34 4.71 -10.28 3.05
N LEU A 35 3.55 -10.17 2.39
CA LEU A 35 2.31 -9.71 3.02
C LEU A 35 1.93 -10.60 4.22
N SER A 36 2.16 -11.91 4.11
CA SER A 36 1.98 -12.88 5.20
C SER A 36 2.69 -12.48 6.49
N ARG A 37 3.95 -12.02 6.39
CA ARG A 37 4.81 -11.59 7.51
C ARG A 37 4.47 -10.18 7.99
N ALA A 38 4.31 -9.24 7.07
CA ALA A 38 4.08 -7.83 7.40
C ALA A 38 2.80 -7.61 8.21
N VAL A 39 1.71 -8.33 7.92
CA VAL A 39 0.44 -8.20 8.64
C VAL A 39 0.53 -8.64 10.10
N ILE A 40 1.28 -9.71 10.39
CA ILE A 40 1.50 -10.14 11.78
C ILE A 40 2.50 -9.24 12.52
N GLY A 41 3.23 -8.38 11.79
CA GLY A 41 4.27 -7.51 12.32
C GLY A 41 5.61 -8.21 12.46
N ASP A 42 5.87 -9.25 11.67
CA ASP A 42 7.21 -9.80 11.52
C ASP A 42 7.99 -8.89 10.56
N THR A 43 8.53 -7.83 11.14
CA THR A 43 9.26 -6.73 10.49
C THR A 43 10.68 -6.60 11.04
N ALA A 44 11.19 -7.62 11.74
CA ALA A 44 12.50 -7.58 12.38
C ALA A 44 13.66 -7.38 11.39
N SER A 45 13.48 -7.79 10.12
CA SER A 45 14.45 -7.55 9.06
C SER A 45 14.36 -6.14 8.46
N LEU A 46 13.35 -5.33 8.76
CA LEU A 46 13.16 -4.01 8.15
C LEU A 46 14.23 -3.02 8.62
N ARG A 47 15.03 -2.50 7.70
CA ARG A 47 16.01 -1.44 8.01
C ARG A 47 15.29 -0.20 8.49
N HIS A 48 15.84 0.43 9.52
CA HIS A 48 15.29 1.66 10.11
C HIS A 48 13.85 1.52 10.59
N ALA A 49 13.44 0.30 10.98
CA ALA A 49 12.11 0.00 11.51
C ALA A 49 11.68 0.95 12.64
N ASP A 50 12.62 1.38 13.48
CA ASP A 50 12.43 2.28 14.63
C ASP A 50 12.34 3.77 14.25
N LYS A 51 12.73 4.15 13.03
CA LYS A 51 12.73 5.55 12.59
C LYS A 51 11.34 5.99 12.18
N ALA A 52 11.06 7.29 12.31
CA ALA A 52 9.82 7.88 11.83
C ALA A 52 9.64 7.62 10.33
N ALA A 53 8.43 7.19 9.94
CA ALA A 53 8.11 7.01 8.54
C ALA A 53 8.08 8.39 7.83
N PRO A 54 8.71 8.56 6.66
CA PRO A 54 8.84 9.86 5.99
C PRO A 54 7.56 10.29 5.26
N LEU A 55 6.43 10.27 5.97
CA LEU A 55 5.08 10.55 5.46
C LEU A 55 4.76 12.05 5.47
N GLY A 56 5.56 12.83 6.21
CA GLY A 56 5.35 14.26 6.41
C GLY A 56 4.46 14.61 7.59
N GLY A 57 4.18 15.90 7.69
CA GLY A 57 3.26 16.43 8.70
C GLY A 57 1.83 16.00 8.44
N GLY A 58 1.13 15.60 9.50
CA GLY A 58 -0.30 15.27 9.48
C GLY A 58 -0.68 14.36 10.65
N HIS A 59 -1.98 14.10 10.80
CA HIS A 59 -2.50 13.15 11.80
C HIS A 59 -2.87 11.80 11.17
N SER A 60 -3.32 11.82 9.91
CA SER A 60 -3.74 10.63 9.18
C SER A 60 -3.50 10.77 7.68
N THR A 61 -3.48 9.64 6.97
CA THR A 61 -3.41 9.59 5.52
C THR A 61 -4.32 8.49 4.96
N GLN A 62 -4.70 8.58 3.68
CA GLN A 62 -5.44 7.54 2.99
C GLN A 62 -4.50 6.58 2.27
N ILE A 63 -4.68 5.27 2.46
CA ILE A 63 -4.11 4.23 1.61
C ILE A 63 -5.17 3.87 0.58
N ARG A 64 -4.85 3.99 -0.70
CA ARG A 64 -5.72 3.68 -1.85
C ARG A 64 -5.23 2.43 -2.54
N ILE A 65 -6.14 1.63 -3.09
CA ILE A 65 -5.85 0.44 -3.88
C ILE A 65 -6.81 0.45 -5.08
N ALA A 66 -6.27 0.45 -6.28
CA ALA A 66 -6.92 0.41 -7.57
C ALA A 66 -6.53 -0.90 -8.25
N TRP A 67 -7.04 -2.03 -7.77
CA TRP A 67 -6.66 -3.32 -8.32
C TRP A 67 -7.36 -3.59 -9.66
N PRO A 68 -6.66 -4.05 -10.71
CA PRO A 68 -7.27 -4.26 -12.03
C PRO A 68 -8.46 -5.23 -11.98
N GLY A 69 -9.59 -4.80 -12.51
CA GLY A 69 -10.82 -5.60 -12.54
C GLY A 69 -11.71 -5.46 -11.30
N TYR A 70 -11.29 -4.69 -10.30
CA TYR A 70 -12.04 -4.41 -9.07
C TYR A 70 -12.37 -2.92 -8.97
N ASP A 71 -13.30 -2.58 -8.08
CA ASP A 71 -13.58 -1.19 -7.75
C ASP A 71 -12.45 -0.62 -6.86
N SER A 72 -12.27 0.70 -6.91
CA SER A 72 -11.27 1.35 -6.07
C SER A 72 -11.60 1.16 -4.59
N TRP A 73 -10.54 0.96 -3.81
CA TRP A 73 -10.61 0.75 -2.39
C TRP A 73 -9.78 1.81 -1.67
N GLU A 74 -10.27 2.32 -0.56
CA GLU A 74 -9.47 3.20 0.30
C GLU A 74 -9.69 2.96 1.79
N ARG A 75 -8.65 3.23 2.58
CA ARG A 75 -8.67 3.17 4.05
C ARG A 75 -7.82 4.30 4.61
N GLN A 76 -8.38 5.06 5.55
CA GLN A 76 -7.61 6.01 6.34
C GLN A 76 -6.80 5.28 7.42
N ILE A 77 -5.55 5.66 7.59
CA ILE A 77 -4.66 5.21 8.67
C ILE A 77 -4.16 6.41 9.47
N GLN A 78 -3.90 6.20 10.76
CA GLN A 78 -3.30 7.22 11.63
C GLN A 78 -1.78 7.19 11.46
N ILE A 79 -1.16 8.36 11.25
CA ILE A 79 0.29 8.52 11.06
C ILE A 79 0.98 9.17 12.26
N ARG A 80 0.23 9.39 13.34
CA ARG A 80 0.76 9.70 14.67
C ARG A 80 0.36 8.64 15.67
N ASP A 81 1.25 8.39 16.62
CA ASP A 81 0.95 7.54 17.76
C ASP A 81 -0.14 8.16 18.66
N GLN A 82 -0.67 7.35 19.58
CA GLN A 82 -1.67 7.80 20.56
C GLN A 82 -1.03 8.31 21.85
N THR A 83 0.30 8.50 21.87
CA THR A 83 0.97 9.05 23.05
C THR A 83 0.60 10.52 23.23
N ARG A 84 0.84 11.05 24.43
CA ARG A 84 0.63 12.48 24.72
C ARG A 84 1.46 13.38 23.77
N SER A 85 2.64 12.93 23.37
CA SER A 85 3.54 13.65 22.47
C SER A 85 3.13 13.55 20.99
N ARG A 86 2.22 12.62 20.63
CA ARG A 86 1.70 12.43 19.26
C ARG A 86 2.82 12.32 18.23
N ASN A 87 3.81 11.47 18.52
CA ASN A 87 4.97 11.31 17.64
C ASN A 87 4.54 10.69 16.30
N GLU A 88 5.31 10.95 15.25
CA GLU A 88 5.13 10.25 13.98
C GLU A 88 5.28 8.74 14.19
N ILE A 89 4.48 7.94 13.47
CA ILE A 89 4.59 6.48 13.54
C ILE A 89 5.93 6.02 12.97
N THR A 90 6.44 4.92 13.52
CA THR A 90 7.66 4.28 13.01
C THR A 90 7.44 3.67 11.63
N LEU A 91 8.52 3.45 10.89
CA LEU A 91 8.49 2.80 9.58
C LEU A 91 7.91 1.38 9.67
N GLU A 92 8.23 0.65 10.73
CA GLU A 92 7.63 -0.65 11.04
C GLU A 92 6.11 -0.55 11.20
N ARG A 93 5.63 0.41 12.00
CA ARG A 93 4.20 0.59 12.22
C ARG A 93 3.49 0.96 10.93
N PHE A 94 4.11 1.81 10.11
CA PHE A 94 3.60 2.18 8.80
C PHE A 94 3.50 0.97 7.87
N ALA A 95 4.56 0.18 7.74
CA ALA A 95 4.57 -1.05 6.93
C ALA A 95 3.46 -2.03 7.35
N LYS A 96 3.29 -2.24 8.66
CA LYS A 96 2.21 -3.09 9.21
C LYS A 96 0.81 -2.55 8.89
N LEU A 97 0.60 -1.24 8.98
CA LEU A 97 -0.68 -0.61 8.65
C LEU A 97 -1.01 -0.75 7.16
N VAL A 98 -0.04 -0.48 6.27
CA VAL A 98 -0.20 -0.65 4.82
C VAL A 98 -0.50 -2.11 4.49
N ALA A 99 0.28 -3.05 5.03
CA ALA A 99 0.04 -4.48 4.86
C ALA A 99 -1.36 -4.89 5.34
N GLY A 100 -1.82 -4.38 6.48
CA GLY A 100 -3.18 -4.63 6.98
C GLY A 100 -4.29 -4.00 6.13
N VAL A 101 -4.02 -2.96 5.33
CA VAL A 101 -4.98 -2.46 4.33
C VAL A 101 -5.04 -3.40 3.13
N VAL A 102 -3.89 -3.81 2.59
CA VAL A 102 -3.80 -4.75 1.46
C VAL A 102 -4.45 -6.09 1.80
N ASP A 103 -4.17 -6.65 2.98
CA ASP A 103 -4.74 -7.92 3.45
C ASP A 103 -6.28 -7.87 3.56
N ARG A 104 -6.81 -6.74 4.04
CA ARG A 104 -8.26 -6.51 4.11
C ARG A 104 -8.89 -6.38 2.73
N PHE A 105 -8.22 -5.69 1.80
CA PHE A 105 -8.65 -5.66 0.41
C PHE A 105 -8.71 -7.08 -0.17
N LEU A 106 -7.64 -7.88 -0.03
CA LEU A 106 -7.63 -9.25 -0.58
C LEU A 106 -8.73 -10.13 0.03
N SER A 107 -8.93 -10.01 1.34
CA SER A 107 -9.94 -10.79 2.06
C SER A 107 -11.35 -10.48 1.57
N HIS A 108 -11.68 -9.20 1.36
CA HIS A 108 -12.99 -8.80 0.84
C HIS A 108 -13.15 -9.14 -0.65
N SER A 109 -12.09 -8.99 -1.43
CA SER A 109 -12.10 -9.20 -2.88
C SER A 109 -12.16 -10.69 -3.27
N THR A 110 -11.99 -11.61 -2.32
CA THR A 110 -12.03 -13.07 -2.56
C THR A 110 -13.37 -13.55 -3.11
N THR A 111 -14.48 -12.90 -2.74
CA THR A 111 -15.83 -13.25 -3.22
C THR A 111 -16.35 -12.32 -4.31
N ALA A 112 -15.58 -11.29 -4.69
CA ALA A 112 -15.99 -10.30 -5.67
C ALA A 112 -15.73 -10.78 -7.10
N ILE A 113 -16.64 -10.46 -8.01
CA ILE A 113 -16.50 -10.76 -9.44
C ILE A 113 -15.47 -9.79 -10.04
N THR A 114 -14.42 -10.34 -10.64
CA THR A 114 -13.42 -9.53 -11.36
C THR A 114 -13.84 -9.29 -12.81
N ARG A 115 -13.63 -8.06 -13.29
CA ARG A 115 -13.70 -7.73 -14.73
C ARG A 115 -12.42 -8.10 -15.47
N ASN A 116 -11.38 -8.54 -14.76
CA ASN A 116 -10.08 -8.94 -15.31
C ASN A 116 -9.60 -10.27 -14.66
N PRO A 117 -9.80 -11.42 -15.33
CA PRO A 117 -9.44 -12.73 -14.79
C PRO A 117 -7.95 -12.90 -14.42
N SER A 118 -7.04 -12.23 -15.14
CA SER A 118 -5.60 -12.26 -14.85
C SER A 118 -5.23 -11.57 -13.53
N TRP A 119 -6.15 -10.84 -12.92
CA TRP A 119 -5.97 -10.17 -11.63
C TRP A 119 -6.96 -10.67 -10.57
N ARG A 120 -7.59 -11.83 -10.79
CA ARG A 120 -8.54 -12.41 -9.84
C ARG A 120 -7.88 -12.63 -8.48
N VAL A 121 -8.50 -12.10 -7.43
CA VAL A 121 -8.16 -12.37 -6.02
C VAL A 121 -8.93 -13.60 -5.53
N GLY A 122 -8.28 -14.45 -4.74
CA GLY A 122 -8.90 -15.62 -4.11
C GLY A 122 -8.37 -16.97 -4.63
N PRO A 123 -9.02 -18.09 -4.28
CA PRO A 123 -8.58 -19.44 -4.67
C PRO A 123 -8.34 -19.57 -6.17
N GLY A 124 -7.19 -20.16 -6.53
CA GLY A 124 -6.75 -20.30 -7.93
C GLY A 124 -6.40 -18.98 -8.62
N GLY A 125 -6.30 -17.87 -7.88
CA GLY A 125 -5.83 -16.57 -8.34
C GLY A 125 -4.77 -16.02 -7.39
N ILE A 126 -4.74 -14.69 -7.23
CA ILE A 126 -3.81 -13.99 -6.36
C ILE A 126 -4.29 -14.11 -4.92
N MET A 127 -3.48 -14.75 -4.08
CA MET A 127 -3.71 -14.90 -2.65
C MET A 127 -2.66 -14.13 -1.85
N ARG A 128 -2.86 -14.06 -0.53
CA ARG A 128 -1.95 -13.38 0.40
C ARG A 128 -0.48 -13.78 0.23
N ASN A 129 -0.21 -15.06 -0.02
CA ASN A 129 1.15 -15.59 -0.16
C ASN A 129 1.81 -15.22 -1.50
N ASN A 130 1.04 -14.69 -2.45
CA ASN A 130 1.56 -14.21 -3.72
C ASN A 130 2.04 -12.76 -3.66
N VAL A 131 1.78 -12.03 -2.57
CA VAL A 131 1.98 -10.58 -2.51
C VAL A 131 3.18 -10.22 -1.63
N VAL A 132 4.06 -9.40 -2.18
CA VAL A 132 5.12 -8.68 -1.46
C VAL A 132 4.79 -7.19 -1.49
N VAL A 133 4.76 -6.55 -0.32
CA VAL A 133 4.59 -5.11 -0.20
C VAL A 133 5.96 -4.46 -0.30
N VAL A 134 6.25 -3.87 -1.45
CA VAL A 134 7.56 -3.28 -1.79
C VAL A 134 7.76 -1.93 -1.10
N GLY A 135 6.69 -1.16 -0.97
CA GLY A 135 6.70 0.18 -0.41
C GLY A 135 5.40 0.90 -0.66
N THR A 136 5.43 2.23 -0.63
CA THR A 136 4.30 3.11 -0.97
C THR A 136 4.77 4.32 -1.77
N VAL A 137 3.95 4.79 -2.69
CA VAL A 137 4.15 6.07 -3.41
C VAL A 137 3.05 7.06 -3.03
N GLN A 138 3.42 8.33 -2.84
CA GLN A 138 2.43 9.37 -2.61
C GLN A 138 1.78 9.76 -3.94
N VAL A 139 0.45 9.79 -3.97
CA VAL A 139 -0.33 10.09 -5.19
C VAL A 139 -1.21 11.33 -5.05
N SER A 140 -1.34 11.86 -3.83
CA SER A 140 -1.89 13.19 -3.56
C SER A 140 -1.41 13.68 -2.20
N ALA A 141 -1.67 14.95 -1.87
CA ALA A 141 -1.31 15.54 -0.57
C ALA A 141 -1.77 14.71 0.65
N GLY A 142 -2.86 13.94 0.53
CA GLY A 142 -3.39 13.10 1.61
C GLY A 142 -3.46 11.60 1.30
N GLY A 143 -2.90 11.14 0.17
CA GLY A 143 -3.11 9.78 -0.32
C GLY A 143 -1.82 9.09 -0.76
N TRP A 144 -1.69 7.82 -0.36
CA TRP A 144 -0.62 6.91 -0.74
C TRP A 144 -1.18 5.65 -1.39
N MET A 145 -0.41 5.08 -2.30
CA MET A 145 -0.69 3.83 -3.01
C MET A 145 0.42 2.82 -2.71
N PRO A 146 0.13 1.60 -2.23
CA PRO A 146 1.14 0.57 -2.07
C PRO A 146 1.75 0.16 -3.41
N ILE A 147 3.07 -0.02 -3.39
CA ILE A 147 3.79 -0.67 -4.48
C ILE A 147 3.83 -2.16 -4.14
N LEU A 148 3.18 -2.96 -4.98
CA LEU A 148 3.02 -4.39 -4.78
C LEU A 148 3.80 -5.15 -5.85
N GLN A 149 4.43 -6.22 -5.41
CA GLN A 149 4.98 -7.25 -6.28
C GLN A 149 4.11 -8.49 -6.15
N ILE A 150 3.66 -9.01 -7.29
CA ILE A 150 2.88 -10.25 -7.37
C ILE A 150 3.79 -11.39 -7.85
N THR A 151 3.80 -12.49 -7.11
CA THR A 151 4.65 -13.66 -7.32
C THR A 151 3.83 -14.92 -7.56
N GLY A 152 4.36 -15.85 -8.36
CA GLY A 152 3.76 -17.18 -8.54
C GLY A 152 2.60 -17.27 -9.55
N PHE A 153 2.55 -16.40 -10.56
CA PHE A 153 1.66 -16.62 -11.71
C PHE A 153 2.23 -17.71 -12.62
N ASN A 154 1.65 -18.91 -12.59
CA ASN A 154 1.78 -19.89 -13.66
C ASN A 154 0.58 -19.77 -14.60
N SER A 155 0.79 -19.16 -15.76
CA SER A 155 -0.10 -19.29 -16.91
C SER A 155 0.69 -19.91 -18.07
N ASN A 156 1.05 -21.20 -17.99
CA ASN A 156 1.54 -22.04 -19.10
C ASN A 156 2.50 -21.40 -20.13
N LEU A 157 3.30 -20.42 -19.72
CA LEU A 157 4.34 -19.79 -20.53
C LEU A 157 5.56 -19.71 -19.61
N ASN A 158 6.65 -20.33 -20.04
CA ASN A 158 7.93 -20.42 -19.34
C ASN A 158 8.63 -19.05 -19.20
N VAL A 159 8.01 -18.11 -18.49
CA VAL A 159 8.64 -16.86 -18.04
C VAL A 159 7.90 -16.42 -16.78
N THR A 160 8.57 -16.32 -15.63
CA THR A 160 8.07 -15.54 -14.50
C THR A 160 8.20 -14.06 -14.84
N PRO A 161 7.10 -13.30 -14.97
CA PRO A 161 7.19 -11.86 -15.04
C PRO A 161 6.77 -11.33 -13.66
N THR A 162 7.77 -10.96 -12.86
CA THR A 162 7.58 -10.15 -11.67
C THR A 162 6.99 -8.81 -12.10
N HIS A 163 5.69 -8.61 -11.91
CA HIS A 163 5.05 -7.33 -12.19
C HIS A 163 5.04 -6.49 -10.92
N PHE A 164 5.60 -5.29 -11.02
CA PHE A 164 5.45 -4.25 -10.02
C PHE A 164 4.22 -3.42 -10.38
N TYR A 165 3.34 -3.22 -9.40
CA TYR A 165 2.12 -2.46 -9.56
C TYR A 165 1.99 -1.44 -8.44
N ALA A 166 1.83 -0.17 -8.78
CA ALA A 166 1.31 0.82 -7.83
C ALA A 166 -0.20 0.62 -7.78
N ALA A 167 -0.67 -0.04 -6.72
CA ALA A 167 -2.08 -0.28 -6.48
C ALA A 167 -2.68 0.90 -5.76
#